data_AF-A0A9N8YWG2-F1
#
_entry.id   AF-A0A9N8YWG2-F1
#
_cell.length_a   1.000
_cell.length_b   1.000
_cell.length_c   1.000
_cell.angle_alpha   90.00
_cell.angle_beta   90.00
_cell.angle_gamma   90.00
#
_symmetry.space_group_name_H-M   'P 1'
#
loop_
_entity.id
_entity.type
_entity.pdbx_description
1 polymer ?
#
loop_
_entity_poly.entity_id
_entity_poly.type
_entity_poly.pdbx_seq_one_letter_code
_entity_poly.pdbx_strand_id
1 'polypeptide(L)'
;MGVPLFDKESDEIISDSMNVLDKSKNIRKKYKIIHEMLPQYTSRQIRQRYLNHLNKRLCMNPLGNEEKAFVIRWITTNQKQNGIIHWKILILDLKAKFGLLRSENTVKNFFYSRMKQLSRSRGNQNVPSAQTAVPFNNNVLTHPLNLLQWSLIFNLFLK
;
A
#
# COMPACT_ATOMS: atom_id res chain seq x y z
N MET A 1 7.69 18.37 -13.33
CA MET A 1 8.10 17.18 -12.55
C MET A 1 8.60 17.68 -11.20
N GLY A 2 7.99 17.25 -10.10
CA GLY A 2 8.47 17.65 -8.76
C GLY A 2 9.82 17.01 -8.46
N VAL A 3 10.69 17.71 -7.73
CA VAL A 3 11.98 17.17 -7.28
C VAL A 3 11.70 15.93 -6.41
N PRO A 4 12.37 14.78 -6.65
CA PRO A 4 12.22 13.60 -5.82
C PRO A 4 12.52 13.94 -4.36
N LEU A 5 11.67 13.49 -3.44
CA LEU A 5 11.85 13.73 -2.00
C LEU A 5 13.21 13.22 -1.49
N PHE A 6 13.72 12.14 -2.08
CA PHE A 6 15.02 11.55 -1.78
C PHE A 6 15.91 11.63 -3.02
N ASP A 7 17.12 12.14 -2.85
CA ASP A 7 18.17 12.04 -3.86
C ASP A 7 18.88 10.67 -3.81
N LYS A 8 19.72 10.43 -4.81
CA LYS A 8 20.44 9.16 -4.97
C LYS A 8 21.43 8.91 -3.84
N GLU A 9 22.13 9.94 -3.39
CA GLU A 9 23.12 9.84 -2.30
C GLU A 9 22.44 9.41 -0.99
N SER A 10 21.30 10.03 -0.68
CA SER A 10 20.51 9.68 0.51
C SER A 10 19.99 8.25 0.44
N ASP A 11 19.56 7.78 -0.73
CA ASP A 11 19.14 6.39 -0.92
C ASP A 11 20.28 5.39 -0.69
N GLU A 12 21.49 5.70 -1.16
CA GLU A 12 22.70 4.90 -0.94
C GLU A 12 23.03 4.83 0.56
N ILE A 13 23.07 5.99 1.25
CA ILE A 13 23.30 6.07 2.69
C ILE A 13 22.28 5.23 3.47
N ILE A 14 20.99 5.34 3.15
CA ILE A 14 19.93 4.57 3.82
C ILE A 14 20.12 3.05 3.60
N SER A 15 20.42 2.64 2.36
CA SER A 15 20.57 1.23 1.99
C SER A 15 21.77 0.59 2.69
N ASP A 16 22.92 1.26 2.65
CA ASP A 16 24.17 0.76 3.23
C ASP A 16 24.12 0.73 4.75
N SER A 17 23.59 1.80 5.36
CA SER A 17 23.35 1.84 6.79
C SER A 17 22.45 0.70 7.24
N MET A 18 21.39 0.39 6.49
CA MET A 18 20.50 -0.70 6.85
C MET A 18 21.18 -2.08 6.73
N ASN A 19 22.02 -2.28 5.71
CA ASN A 19 22.78 -3.53 5.55
C ASN A 19 23.76 -3.77 6.72
N VAL A 20 24.34 -2.71 7.28
CA VAL A 20 25.20 -2.79 8.46
C VAL A 20 24.36 -3.00 9.73
N LEU A 21 23.32 -2.19 9.92
CA LEU A 21 22.52 -2.19 11.14
C LEU A 21 21.71 -3.48 11.32
N ASP A 22 21.19 -4.09 10.24
CA ASP A 22 20.47 -5.37 10.30
C ASP A 22 21.38 -6.55 10.70
N LYS A 23 22.71 -6.41 10.62
CA LYS A 23 23.69 -7.38 11.14
C LYS A 23 23.98 -7.18 12.64
N SER A 24 23.73 -5.99 13.17
CA SER A 24 24.02 -5.64 14.57
C SER A 24 22.84 -5.95 15.50
N LYS A 25 23.10 -6.36 16.75
CA LYS A 25 22.04 -6.71 17.74
C LYS A 25 21.16 -5.52 18.20
N ASN A 26 21.39 -4.29 17.72
CA ASN A 26 20.75 -3.07 18.22
C ASN A 26 19.58 -2.57 17.33
N ILE A 27 18.61 -3.47 17.10
CA ILE A 27 17.61 -3.39 16.01
C ILE A 27 16.51 -2.32 16.20
N ARG A 28 16.34 -1.76 17.41
CA ARG A 28 15.19 -0.87 17.70
C ARG A 28 15.35 0.57 17.19
N LYS A 29 16.58 1.09 17.11
CA LYS A 29 16.84 2.52 16.83
C LYS A 29 17.43 2.80 15.45
N LYS A 30 17.44 1.82 14.53
CA LYS A 30 18.08 1.95 13.21
C LYS A 30 17.67 3.19 12.41
N TYR A 31 16.38 3.49 12.35
CA TYR A 31 15.90 4.69 11.64
C TYR A 31 16.22 6.01 12.36
N LYS A 32 16.48 5.95 13.68
CA LYS A 32 16.96 7.12 14.43
C LYS A 32 18.44 7.38 14.12
N ILE A 33 19.26 6.32 14.10
CA ILE A 33 20.68 6.42 13.73
C ILE A 33 20.83 6.97 12.30
N ILE A 34 20.02 6.48 11.36
CA ILE A 34 20.05 7.00 9.99
C ILE A 34 19.58 8.45 9.90
N HIS A 35 18.62 8.86 10.74
CA HIS A 35 18.22 10.27 10.84
C HIS A 35 19.34 11.16 11.38
N GLU A 36 20.17 10.68 12.31
CA GLU A 36 21.33 11.43 12.79
C GLU A 36 22.37 11.67 11.66
N MET A 37 22.43 10.79 10.65
CA MET A 37 23.25 10.96 9.44
C MET A 37 22.57 11.81 8.37
N LEU A 38 21.25 11.74 8.27
CA LEU A 38 20.43 12.46 7.29
C LEU A 38 19.36 13.30 8.02
N PRO A 39 19.75 14.40 8.68
CA PRO A 39 18.84 15.19 9.52
C PRO A 39 17.73 15.87 8.71
N GLN A 40 17.89 16.04 7.39
CA GLN A 40 16.87 16.55 6.49
C GLN A 40 15.66 15.61 6.32
N TYR A 41 15.78 14.33 6.72
CA TYR A 41 14.68 13.37 6.67
C TYR A 41 14.33 12.85 8.06
N THR A 42 13.05 12.87 8.40
CA THR A 42 12.56 12.22 9.62
C THR A 42 12.78 10.71 9.56
N SER A 43 12.95 10.08 10.72
CA SER A 43 13.00 8.61 10.84
C SER A 43 11.80 7.91 10.19
N ARG A 44 10.63 8.56 10.18
CA ARG A 44 9.42 8.06 9.51
C ARG A 44 9.58 8.04 7.99
N GLN A 45 10.09 9.13 7.39
CA GLN A 45 10.35 9.20 5.96
C GLN A 45 11.39 8.16 5.55
N ILE A 46 12.50 8.05 6.29
CA ILE A 46 13.55 7.05 6.05
C ILE A 46 12.97 5.63 6.11
N ARG A 47 12.19 5.31 7.16
CA ARG A 47 11.53 4.00 7.27
C ARG A 47 10.63 3.71 6.08
N GLN A 48 9.82 4.68 5.68
CA GLN A 48 8.90 4.51 4.57
C GLN A 48 9.64 4.30 3.25
N ARG A 49 10.70 5.08 3.00
CA ARG A 49 11.57 4.96 1.83
C ARG A 49 12.21 3.57 1.75
N TYR A 50 12.80 3.12 2.86
CA TYR A 50 13.43 1.79 2.91
C TYR A 50 12.44 0.66 2.64
N LEU A 51 11.31 0.62 3.36
CA LEU A 51 10.35 -0.47 3.27
C LEU A 51 9.64 -0.57 1.92
N ASN A 52 9.51 0.54 1.20
CA ASN A 52 8.80 0.58 -0.07
C ASN A 52 9.71 0.49 -1.30
N HIS A 53 10.98 0.90 -1.19
CA HIS A 53 11.81 1.13 -2.37
C HIS A 53 13.23 0.58 -2.27
N LEU A 54 13.87 0.62 -1.09
CA LEU A 54 15.31 0.33 -0.98
C LEU A 54 15.63 -1.07 -0.42
N ASN A 55 14.67 -1.71 0.26
CA ASN A 55 14.89 -3.03 0.83
C ASN A 55 15.19 -4.05 -0.29
N LYS A 56 16.42 -4.56 -0.33
CA LYS A 56 16.89 -5.52 -1.35
C LYS A 56 16.10 -6.83 -1.41
N ARG A 57 15.38 -7.18 -0.33
CA ARG A 57 14.50 -8.37 -0.31
C ARG A 57 13.15 -8.12 -0.98
N LEU A 58 12.84 -6.89 -1.36
CA LEU A 58 11.56 -6.49 -1.91
C LEU A 58 11.47 -6.84 -3.40
N CYS A 59 10.38 -7.49 -3.80
CA CYS A 59 10.06 -7.67 -5.20
C CYS A 59 9.39 -6.41 -5.75
N MET A 60 10.09 -5.71 -6.65
CA MET A 60 9.65 -4.45 -7.27
C MET A 60 8.78 -4.64 -8.51
N ASN A 61 8.69 -5.86 -9.03
CA ASN A 61 7.86 -6.16 -10.20
C ASN A 61 6.38 -5.88 -9.88
N PRO A 62 5.52 -5.64 -10.90
CA PRO A 62 4.07 -5.60 -10.69
C PRO A 62 3.54 -6.89 -10.05
N LEU A 63 2.37 -6.83 -9.39
CA LEU A 63 1.70 -8.04 -8.92
C LEU A 63 1.29 -8.90 -10.12
N GLY A 64 1.64 -10.18 -10.08
CA GLY A 64 1.15 -11.17 -11.04
C GLY A 64 -0.36 -11.40 -10.90
N ASN A 65 -0.97 -12.00 -11.92
CA ASN A 65 -2.42 -12.23 -11.93
C ASN A 65 -2.87 -13.14 -10.78
N GLU A 66 -2.09 -14.17 -10.46
CA GLU A 66 -2.37 -15.06 -9.34
C GLU A 66 -2.24 -14.36 -7.98
N GLU A 67 -1.25 -13.49 -7.81
CA GLU A 67 -1.09 -12.69 -6.59
C GLU A 67 -2.26 -11.72 -6.41
N LYS A 68 -2.69 -11.06 -7.51
CA LYS A 68 -3.87 -10.18 -7.50
C LYS A 68 -5.14 -10.95 -7.09
N ALA A 69 -5.36 -12.13 -7.67
CA ALA A 69 -6.50 -12.98 -7.34
C ALA A 69 -6.44 -13.45 -5.88
N PHE A 70 -5.26 -13.80 -5.39
CA PHE A 70 -5.04 -14.16 -3.99
C PHE A 70 -5.35 -13.00 -3.05
N VAL A 71 -4.87 -11.79 -3.33
CA VAL A 71 -5.14 -10.60 -2.51
C VAL A 71 -6.65 -10.35 -2.38
N ILE A 72 -7.39 -10.42 -3.49
CA ILE A 72 -8.85 -10.24 -3.48
C ILE A 72 -9.49 -11.31 -2.58
N ARG A 73 -9.20 -12.60 -2.84
CA ARG A 73 -9.78 -13.70 -2.07
C ARG A 73 -9.45 -13.60 -0.58
N TRP A 74 -8.19 -13.33 -0.25
CA TRP A 74 -7.75 -13.20 1.13
C TRP A 74 -8.51 -12.09 1.85
N ILE A 75 -8.67 -10.91 1.23
CA ILE A 75 -9.42 -9.81 1.83
C ILE A 75 -10.89 -10.19 1.99
N THR A 76 -11.54 -10.78 0.98
CA THR A 76 -12.93 -11.23 1.08
C THR A 76 -13.15 -12.24 2.21
N THR A 77 -12.19 -13.12 2.48
CA THR A 77 -12.33 -14.12 3.57
C THR A 77 -11.98 -13.57 4.95
N ASN A 78 -11.05 -12.61 5.05
CA ASN A 78 -10.47 -12.18 6.33
C ASN A 78 -10.86 -10.76 6.76
N GLN A 79 -11.55 -10.01 5.92
CA GLN A 79 -12.03 -8.68 6.28
C GLN A 79 -13.12 -8.81 7.36
N LYS A 80 -12.85 -8.20 8.53
CA LYS A 80 -13.81 -8.18 9.63
C LYS A 80 -15.02 -7.32 9.26
N GLN A 81 -16.13 -7.51 9.98
CA GLN A 81 -17.37 -6.73 9.78
C GLN A 81 -17.17 -5.21 9.86
N ASN A 82 -16.15 -4.74 10.57
CA ASN A 82 -15.79 -3.31 10.63
C ASN A 82 -14.96 -2.81 9.42
N GLY A 83 -14.75 -3.64 8.41
CA GLY A 83 -14.02 -3.29 7.18
C GLY A 83 -12.50 -3.26 7.34
N ILE A 84 -11.93 -3.59 8.51
CA ILE A 84 -10.48 -3.55 8.75
C ILE A 84 -9.79 -4.65 7.95
N ILE A 85 -8.75 -4.26 7.21
CA ILE A 85 -7.85 -5.16 6.48
C ILE A 85 -6.50 -5.23 7.20
N HIS A 86 -6.12 -6.43 7.61
CA HIS A 86 -4.83 -6.67 8.28
C HIS A 86 -3.68 -6.82 7.28
N TRP A 87 -3.26 -5.72 6.66
CA TRP A 87 -2.26 -5.69 5.58
C TRP A 87 -0.96 -6.46 5.87
N LYS A 88 -0.43 -6.35 7.10
CA LYS A 88 0.80 -7.05 7.48
C LYS A 88 0.67 -8.56 7.41
N ILE A 89 -0.49 -9.10 7.82
CA ILE A 89 -0.77 -10.54 7.78
C ILE A 89 -0.91 -10.97 6.32
N LEU A 90 -1.69 -10.23 5.53
CA LEU A 90 -1.85 -10.47 4.09
C LEU A 90 -0.49 -10.54 3.36
N ILE A 91 0.45 -9.64 3.64
CA ILE A 91 1.78 -9.63 3.01
C ILE A 91 2.60 -10.87 3.41
N LEU A 92 2.50 -11.31 4.66
CA LEU A 92 3.18 -12.52 5.13
C LEU A 92 2.61 -13.75 4.42
N ASP A 93 1.29 -13.86 4.30
CA ASP A 93 0.64 -14.98 3.61
C ASP A 93 0.92 -14.96 2.10
N LEU A 94 0.96 -13.77 1.50
CA LEU A 94 1.35 -13.60 0.09
C LEU A 94 2.78 -14.07 -0.14
N LYS A 95 3.72 -13.68 0.75
CA LYS A 95 5.10 -14.14 0.70
C LYS A 95 5.20 -15.65 0.91
N ALA A 96 4.46 -16.21 1.86
CA ALA A 96 4.47 -17.65 2.13
C ALA A 96 3.97 -18.45 0.91
N LYS A 97 2.98 -17.92 0.18
CA LYS A 97 2.41 -18.57 -0.99
C LYS A 97 3.27 -18.44 -2.26
N PHE A 98 3.82 -17.26 -2.53
CA PHE A 98 4.48 -16.95 -3.81
C PHE A 98 6.00 -16.81 -3.71
N GLY A 99 6.58 -16.86 -2.50
CA GLY A 99 8.01 -16.65 -2.26
C GLY A 99 8.48 -15.19 -2.41
N LEU A 100 7.60 -14.28 -2.81
CA LEU A 100 7.92 -12.88 -3.11
C LEU A 100 7.48 -11.95 -1.97
N LEU A 101 8.43 -11.19 -1.40
CA LEU A 101 8.10 -10.12 -0.47
C LEU A 101 7.60 -8.91 -1.25
N ARG A 102 6.29 -8.64 -1.19
CA ARG A 102 5.69 -7.43 -1.77
C ARG A 102 5.64 -6.31 -0.75
N SER A 103 5.78 -5.06 -1.21
CA SER A 103 5.59 -3.91 -0.34
C SER A 103 4.12 -3.76 0.03
N GLU A 104 3.85 -3.29 1.25
CA GLU A 104 2.48 -2.96 1.67
C GLU A 104 1.83 -1.94 0.72
N ASN A 105 2.63 -0.99 0.24
CA ASN A 105 2.20 0.03 -0.70
C ASN A 105 1.75 -0.56 -2.04
N THR A 106 2.50 -1.53 -2.59
CA THR A 106 2.16 -2.21 -3.84
C THR A 106 0.82 -2.92 -3.73
N VAL A 107 0.59 -3.65 -2.64
CA VAL A 107 -0.66 -4.40 -2.40
C VAL A 107 -1.84 -3.46 -2.20
N LYS A 108 -1.67 -2.40 -1.40
CA LYS A 108 -2.68 -1.35 -1.19
C LYS A 108 -3.05 -0.65 -2.48
N ASN A 109 -2.05 -0.23 -3.26
CA ASN A 109 -2.28 0.48 -4.53
C ASN A 109 -3.10 -0.37 -5.50
N PHE A 110 -2.79 -1.66 -5.63
CA PHE A 110 -3.61 -2.57 -6.41
C PHE A 110 -5.05 -2.63 -5.91
N PHE A 111 -5.26 -2.89 -4.62
CA PHE A 111 -6.60 -3.06 -4.06
C PHE A 111 -7.44 -1.79 -4.19
N TYR A 112 -6.92 -0.63 -3.77
CA TYR A 112 -7.66 0.63 -3.84
C TYR A 112 -7.90 1.10 -5.29
N SER A 113 -6.94 0.86 -6.20
CA SER A 113 -7.15 1.13 -7.63
C SER A 113 -8.28 0.28 -8.20
N ARG A 114 -8.30 -1.02 -7.88
CA ARG A 114 -9.37 -1.95 -8.27
C ARG A 114 -10.72 -1.49 -7.73
N MET A 115 -10.78 -1.08 -6.47
CA MET A 115 -11.99 -0.55 -5.83
C MET A 115 -12.51 0.71 -6.52
N LYS A 116 -11.62 1.64 -6.87
CA LYS A 116 -11.98 2.86 -7.61
C LYS A 116 -12.49 2.56 -9.01
N GLN A 117 -11.93 1.56 -9.69
CA GLN A 117 -12.43 1.12 -10.99
C GLN A 117 -13.85 0.53 -10.87
N LEU A 118 -14.09 -0.32 -9.88
CA LEU A 118 -15.40 -0.93 -9.64
C LEU A 118 -16.49 0.11 -9.31
N SER A 119 -16.17 1.14 -8.54
CA SER A 119 -17.13 2.21 -8.25
C SER A 119 -17.49 3.02 -9.50
N ARG A 120 -16.51 3.29 -10.38
CA ARG A 120 -16.75 3.99 -11.67
C ARG A 120 -17.58 3.15 -12.64
N SER A 121 -17.31 1.85 -12.73
CA SER A 121 -18.08 0.94 -13.61
C SER A 121 -19.55 0.83 -13.19
N ARG A 122 -19.86 0.98 -11.89
CA ARG A 122 -21.24 1.01 -11.39
C ARG A 122 -21.96 2.34 -11.64
N GLY A 123 -21.23 3.46 -11.59
CA GLY A 123 -21.79 4.79 -11.88
C GLY A 123 -22.15 5.03 -13.35
N ASN A 124 -21.70 4.16 -14.26
CA ASN A 124 -21.92 4.29 -15.71
C ASN A 124 -23.10 3.43 -16.23
N GLN A 125 -23.86 2.78 -15.35
CA GLN A 125 -24.95 1.87 -15.73
C GLN A 125 -26.36 2.42 -15.41
N ASN A 126 -26.49 3.71 -15.10
CA ASN A 126 -27.79 4.39 -15.09
C ASN A 126 -27.64 5.90 -15.35
N VAL A 127 -28.49 6.41 -16.25
CA VAL A 127 -28.88 7.81 -16.55
C VAL A 127 -28.18 8.52 -17.74
N PRO A 128 -28.95 8.93 -18.79
CA PRO A 128 -28.56 9.93 -19.78
C PRO A 128 -28.63 11.38 -19.20
N SER A 129 -27.60 12.17 -19.54
CA SER A 129 -27.49 13.65 -19.46
C SER A 129 -27.89 14.40 -18.18
N ALA A 130 -26.93 15.08 -17.55
CA ALA A 130 -26.88 16.55 -17.42
C ALA A 130 -25.67 16.95 -16.57
N GLN A 131 -24.96 17.98 -17.02
CA GLN A 131 -23.76 18.54 -16.40
C GLN A 131 -24.09 19.20 -15.06
N THR A 132 -23.26 18.97 -14.05
CA THR A 132 -22.84 20.02 -13.11
C THR A 132 -21.54 19.58 -12.46
N ALA A 133 -20.47 20.31 -12.76
CA ALA A 133 -19.17 20.15 -12.12
C ALA A 133 -19.22 20.83 -10.75
N VAL A 134 -18.87 20.09 -9.69
CA VAL A 134 -18.50 20.66 -8.39
C VAL A 134 -17.10 20.17 -8.04
N PRO A 135 -16.16 21.07 -7.68
CA PRO A 135 -14.75 20.71 -7.51
C PRO A 135 -14.56 19.97 -6.18
N PHE A 136 -13.96 18.78 -6.26
CA PHE A 136 -13.63 17.99 -5.07
C PHE A 136 -12.34 18.52 -4.44
N ASN A 137 -12.47 19.15 -3.27
CA ASN A 137 -11.35 19.68 -2.48
C ASN A 137 -10.61 18.53 -1.77
N ASN A 138 -9.29 18.47 -1.92
CA ASN A 138 -8.44 17.34 -1.53
C ASN A 138 -7.92 17.40 -0.10
N ASN A 139 -8.77 17.67 0.89
CA ASN A 139 -8.36 17.57 2.29
C ASN A 139 -9.44 16.90 3.13
N VAL A 140 -9.05 15.80 3.79
CA VAL A 140 -9.79 14.99 4.79
C VAL A 140 -10.72 13.93 4.18
N LEU A 141 -10.27 12.67 4.20
CA LEU A 141 -11.15 11.49 4.15
C LEU A 141 -10.71 10.48 5.22
N THR A 142 -10.79 10.92 6.48
CA THR A 142 -11.12 10.02 7.59
C THR A 142 -12.64 9.95 7.67
N HIS A 143 -13.30 9.18 6.81
CA HIS A 143 -14.59 8.58 7.14
C HIS A 143 -14.78 7.30 6.31
N PRO A 144 -15.09 6.17 6.97
CA PRO A 144 -15.28 4.90 6.30
C PRO A 144 -16.58 4.96 5.49
N LEU A 145 -16.48 4.72 4.18
CA LEU A 145 -17.66 4.52 3.35
C LEU A 145 -18.49 3.37 3.94
N ASN A 146 -19.79 3.66 4.09
CA ASN A 146 -20.79 2.96 4.89
C ASN A 146 -20.88 1.45 4.54
N LEU A 147 -21.09 0.62 5.56
CA LEU A 147 -21.08 -0.86 5.51
C LEU A 147 -22.06 -1.46 4.48
N LEU A 148 -23.12 -0.73 4.13
CA LEU A 148 -24.09 -1.10 3.10
C LEU A 148 -23.50 -1.13 1.68
N GLN A 149 -22.44 -0.35 1.43
CA GLN A 149 -21.78 -0.35 0.12
C GLN A 149 -20.88 -1.59 -0.07
N TRP A 150 -20.39 -2.18 1.04
CA TRP A 150 -19.55 -3.37 1.03
C TRP A 150 -20.35 -4.67 0.87
N SER A 151 -21.57 -4.76 1.41
CA SER A 151 -22.42 -5.96 1.22
C SER A 151 -22.79 -6.17 -0.25
N LEU A 152 -23.01 -5.09 -1.00
CA LEU A 152 -23.27 -5.11 -2.45
C LEU A 152 -22.01 -5.39 -3.29
N ILE A 153 -20.81 -5.24 -2.73
CA ILE A 153 -19.55 -5.69 -3.36
C ILE A 153 -19.34 -7.19 -3.10
N PHE A 154 -19.75 -7.67 -1.91
CA PHE A 154 -19.66 -9.07 -1.50
C PHE A 154 -20.54 -10.01 -2.34
N ASN A 155 -21.75 -9.59 -2.73
CA ASN A 155 -22.72 -10.44 -3.44
C ASN A 155 -22.36 -10.80 -4.90
N LEU A 156 -21.28 -10.26 -5.46
CA LEU A 156 -20.85 -10.53 -6.85
C LEU A 156 -19.69 -11.53 -6.99
N PHE A 157 -19.17 -12.04 -5.87
CA PHE A 157 -18.10 -13.07 -5.87
C PHE A 157 -18.59 -14.46 -5.43
N LEU A 158 -19.92 -14.66 -5.31
CA LEU A 158 -20.58 -15.93 -4.96
C LEU A 158 -21.56 -16.43 -6.05
N LYS A 159 -21.33 -16.08 -7.31
CA LYS A 159 -22.02 -16.70 -8.46
C LYS A 159 -21.01 -17.19 -9.48
#